data_AF-A0A0M8KLG9-F1
#
_entry.id   AF-A0A0M8KLG9-F1
#
_cell.length_a   1.000
_cell.length_b   1.000
_cell.length_c   1.000
_cell.angle_alpha   90.00
_cell.angle_beta   90.00
_cell.angle_gamma   90.00
#
_symmetry.space_group_name_H-M   'P 1'
#
loop_
_entity.id
_entity.type
_entity.pdbx_description
1 polymer ?
#
loop_
_entity_poly.entity_id
_entity_poly.type
_entity_poly.pdbx_seq_one_letter_code
_entity_poly.pdbx_strand_id
1 'polypeptide(L)'
;MDIQGSATDWARIADEDGTSLPFEVRPANHASLRSYKPTTDFTVIDTPPTDPSVVDAAVKVADLIIVPTPPGFMDTDRAWSTVEVTAAQVPTYVLLSRFDGRTNDATDFAAQLDDRGVARFETVIPASVPIGRLRGTVPTPSKFRFDDLTTKLLEVL
;
A
#
# COMPACT_ATOMS: atom_id res chain seq x y z
N MET A 1 8.66 1.75 9.52
CA MET A 1 9.86 2.49 9.08
C MET A 1 10.49 1.82 7.89
N ASP A 2 10.15 2.30 6.70
CA ASP A 2 11.03 2.07 5.57
C ASP A 2 12.44 2.57 5.98
N ILE A 3 13.42 1.66 6.05
CA ILE A 3 14.82 2.00 6.39
C ILE A 3 15.37 3.01 5.39
N GLN A 4 14.78 3.05 4.18
CA GLN A 4 15.12 3.98 3.13
C GLN A 4 14.40 5.34 3.25
N GLY A 5 13.36 5.45 4.11
CA GLY A 5 12.62 6.69 4.35
C GLY A 5 11.95 7.27 3.09
N SER A 6 11.59 6.42 2.13
CA SER A 6 11.25 6.85 0.77
C SER A 6 10.06 7.83 0.69
N ALA A 7 9.05 7.68 1.55
CA ALA A 7 7.92 8.62 1.64
C ALA A 7 8.35 10.01 2.16
N THR A 8 9.16 10.06 3.22
CA THR A 8 9.74 11.31 3.74
C THR A 8 10.61 11.98 2.70
N ASP A 9 11.40 11.19 1.99
CA ASP A 9 12.29 11.65 0.93
C ASP A 9 11.49 12.21 -0.27
N TRP A 10 10.37 11.57 -0.62
CA TRP A 10 9.44 12.08 -1.63
C TRP A 10 8.90 13.45 -1.21
N ALA A 11 8.38 13.57 0.02
CA ALA A 11 7.84 14.82 0.52
C ALA A 11 8.87 15.95 0.49
N ARG A 12 10.12 15.66 0.88
CA ARG A 12 11.23 16.61 0.81
C ARG A 12 11.52 17.06 -0.62
N ILE A 13 11.63 16.14 -1.58
CA ILE A 13 11.88 16.51 -2.99
C ILE A 13 10.75 17.37 -3.54
N ALA A 14 9.51 17.01 -3.26
CA ALA A 14 8.34 17.76 -3.73
C ALA A 14 8.33 19.19 -3.17
N ASP A 15 8.72 19.37 -1.91
CA ASP A 15 8.85 20.68 -1.27
C ASP A 15 10.00 21.52 -1.86
N GLU A 16 11.18 20.90 -2.08
CA GLU A 16 12.33 21.54 -2.73
C GLU A 16 12.03 22.03 -4.14
N ASP A 17 11.16 21.31 -4.88
CA ASP A 17 10.71 21.66 -6.22
C ASP A 17 9.51 22.64 -6.24
N GLY A 18 9.06 23.13 -5.06
CA GLY A 18 7.95 24.08 -4.93
C GLY A 18 6.57 23.47 -5.17
N THR A 19 6.46 22.14 -5.08
CA THR A 19 5.23 21.37 -5.27
C THR A 19 4.92 20.50 -4.05
N SER A 20 4.96 21.10 -2.86
CA SER A 20 4.73 20.40 -1.58
C SER A 20 3.48 19.53 -1.61
N LEU A 21 3.57 18.34 -1.02
CA LEU A 21 2.44 17.42 -0.94
C LEU A 21 1.25 18.07 -0.19
N PRO A 22 0.00 17.79 -0.59
CA PRO A 22 -1.18 18.39 0.04
C PRO A 22 -1.54 17.74 1.39
N PHE A 23 -0.63 16.99 1.99
CA PHE A 23 -0.79 16.31 3.27
C PHE A 23 0.56 16.21 3.98
N GLU A 24 0.50 16.02 5.30
CA GLU A 24 1.69 15.90 6.12
C GLU A 24 2.32 14.51 6.02
N VAL A 25 3.65 14.45 5.87
CA VAL A 25 4.43 13.21 5.91
C VAL A 25 5.37 13.27 7.11
N ARG A 26 5.21 12.32 8.04
CA ARG A 26 6.05 12.22 9.24
C ARG A 26 6.82 10.89 9.25
N PRO A 27 8.11 10.88 9.59
CA PRO A 27 8.82 9.65 9.91
C PRO A 27 8.14 8.92 11.08
N ALA A 28 7.86 7.62 10.93
CA ALA A 28 7.08 6.86 11.90
C ALA A 28 7.79 5.58 12.38
N ASN A 29 8.40 5.62 13.56
CA ASN A 29 9.04 4.47 14.20
C ASN A 29 8.10 3.66 15.10
N HIS A 30 8.58 2.53 15.61
CA HIS A 30 7.80 1.64 16.46
C HIS A 30 7.27 2.33 17.73
N ALA A 31 8.04 3.26 18.33
CA ALA A 31 7.58 4.01 19.49
C ALA A 31 6.47 5.00 19.11
N SER A 32 6.62 5.73 18.00
CA SER A 32 5.59 6.68 17.54
C SER A 32 4.30 5.99 17.12
N LEU A 33 4.35 4.77 16.58
CA LEU A 33 3.16 3.97 16.26
C LEU A 33 2.43 3.50 17.53
N ARG A 34 3.15 3.05 18.56
CA ARG A 34 2.53 2.61 19.82
C ARG A 34 1.84 3.71 20.60
N SER A 35 2.36 4.94 20.50
CA SER A 35 1.75 6.11 21.12
C SER A 35 0.86 6.90 20.15
N TYR A 36 0.61 6.36 18.95
CA TYR A 36 -0.17 7.06 17.93
C TYR A 36 -1.60 7.29 18.42
N LYS A 37 -2.08 8.52 18.22
CA LYS A 37 -3.46 8.90 18.47
C LYS A 37 -3.98 9.56 17.20
N PRO A 38 -5.12 9.11 16.65
CA PRO A 38 -5.69 9.72 15.45
C PRO A 38 -6.00 11.21 15.70
N THR A 39 -5.51 12.07 14.81
CA THR A 39 -5.81 13.51 14.81
C THR A 39 -6.34 14.00 13.46
N THR A 40 -6.52 13.09 12.50
CA THR A 40 -6.97 13.34 11.13
C THR A 40 -8.02 12.32 10.76
N ASP A 41 -8.81 12.60 9.71
CA ASP A 41 -9.83 11.66 9.21
C ASP A 41 -9.20 10.38 8.66
N PHE A 42 -8.04 10.51 8.01
CA PHE A 42 -7.28 9.37 7.47
C PHE A 42 -5.79 9.51 7.82
N THR A 43 -5.16 8.37 8.13
CA THR A 43 -3.70 8.26 8.26
C THR A 43 -3.23 7.02 7.52
N VAL A 44 -2.27 7.21 6.61
CA VAL A 44 -1.63 6.11 5.87
C VAL A 44 -0.28 5.80 6.52
N ILE A 45 -0.09 4.53 6.89
CA ILE A 45 1.15 4.05 7.51
C ILE A 45 1.91 3.26 6.45
N ASP A 46 3.03 3.79 5.99
CA ASP A 46 3.96 3.08 5.11
C ASP A 46 4.95 2.24 5.93
N THR A 47 4.88 0.91 5.76
CA THR A 47 5.72 -0.04 6.49
C THR A 47 6.61 -0.83 5.54
N PRO A 48 7.88 -1.10 5.93
CA PRO A 48 8.71 -2.02 5.18
C PRO A 48 8.13 -3.44 5.30
N PRO A 49 8.34 -4.29 4.30
CA PRO A 49 7.86 -5.68 4.34
C PRO A 49 8.69 -6.59 5.26
N THR A 50 9.84 -6.14 5.78
CA THR A 50 10.88 -7.01 6.38
C THR A 50 11.04 -6.93 7.89
N ASP A 51 10.35 -6.01 8.58
CA ASP A 51 10.43 -5.89 10.04
C ASP A 51 9.10 -6.32 10.69
N PRO A 52 9.01 -7.55 11.22
CA PRO A 52 7.79 -8.05 11.85
C PRO A 52 7.30 -7.18 13.00
N SER A 53 8.22 -6.55 13.76
CA SER A 53 7.83 -5.72 14.91
C SER A 53 7.12 -4.44 14.49
N VAL A 54 7.47 -3.90 13.32
CA VAL A 54 6.82 -2.72 12.73
C VAL A 54 5.47 -3.11 12.14
N VAL A 55 5.38 -4.25 11.45
CA VAL A 55 4.11 -4.77 10.93
C VAL A 55 3.13 -4.99 12.09
N ASP A 56 3.55 -5.67 13.16
CA ASP A 56 2.71 -5.89 14.35
C ASP A 56 2.23 -4.59 15.00
N ALA A 57 3.07 -3.56 15.03
CA ALA A 57 2.67 -2.26 15.57
C ALA A 57 1.68 -1.53 14.67
N ALA A 58 1.83 -1.63 13.34
CA ALA A 58 0.90 -1.07 12.39
C ALA A 58 -0.46 -1.80 12.43
N VAL A 59 -0.46 -3.14 12.49
CA VAL A 59 -1.67 -3.96 12.63
C VAL A 59 -2.48 -3.56 13.85
N LYS A 60 -1.84 -3.24 14.97
CA LYS A 60 -2.53 -2.87 16.21
C LYS A 60 -3.26 -1.52 16.17
N VAL A 61 -2.91 -0.64 15.24
CA VAL A 61 -3.47 0.71 15.15
C VAL A 61 -4.25 0.95 13.87
N ALA A 62 -4.21 0.00 12.92
CA ALA A 62 -4.87 0.12 11.63
C ALA A 62 -6.31 -0.40 11.70
N ASP A 63 -7.23 0.35 11.10
CA ASP A 63 -8.62 -0.09 10.89
C ASP A 63 -8.75 -1.00 9.66
N LEU A 64 -7.81 -0.89 8.71
CA LEU A 64 -7.75 -1.67 7.48
C LEU A 64 -6.30 -1.79 7.01
N ILE A 65 -5.96 -2.92 6.38
CA ILE A 65 -4.64 -3.17 5.79
C ILE A 65 -4.76 -3.44 4.29
N ILE A 66 -3.87 -2.82 3.52
CA ILE A 66 -3.69 -3.08 2.09
C ILE A 66 -2.34 -3.75 1.89
N VAL A 67 -2.30 -4.87 1.16
CA VAL A 67 -1.07 -5.59 0.81
C VAL A 67 -0.82 -5.47 -0.70
N PRO A 68 0.02 -4.51 -1.16
CA PRO A 68 0.38 -4.38 -2.56
C PRO A 68 1.22 -5.59 -3.00
N THR A 69 0.74 -6.33 -4.01
CA THR A 69 1.41 -7.55 -4.48
C THR A 69 1.54 -7.55 -6.00
N PRO A 70 2.76 -7.63 -6.55
CA PRO A 70 2.95 -7.84 -7.98
C PRO A 70 2.61 -9.28 -8.40
N PRO A 71 2.20 -9.52 -9.66
CA PRO A 71 1.87 -10.85 -10.16
C PRO A 71 3.16 -11.65 -10.40
N GLY A 72 3.73 -12.20 -9.33
CA GLY A 72 4.95 -13.01 -9.36
C GLY A 72 4.92 -14.09 -8.28
N PHE A 73 5.35 -15.31 -8.62
CA PHE A 73 5.24 -16.49 -7.74
C PHE A 73 5.97 -16.32 -6.39
N MET A 74 7.13 -15.66 -6.36
CA MET A 74 7.85 -15.40 -5.11
C MET A 74 7.21 -14.28 -4.28
N ASP A 75 6.59 -13.31 -4.94
CA ASP A 75 5.91 -12.19 -4.29
C ASP A 75 4.57 -12.64 -3.69
N THR A 76 3.97 -13.67 -4.29
CA THR A 76 2.81 -14.42 -3.79
C THR A 76 3.09 -14.97 -2.40
N ASP A 77 4.09 -15.84 -2.22
CA ASP A 77 4.36 -16.46 -0.91
C ASP A 77 4.60 -15.43 0.22
N ARG A 78 5.25 -14.30 -0.12
CA ARG A 78 5.48 -13.20 0.83
C ARG A 78 4.18 -12.49 1.19
N ALA A 79 3.37 -12.12 0.20
CA ALA A 79 2.08 -11.48 0.45
C ALA A 79 1.17 -12.40 1.29
N TRP A 80 1.28 -13.72 1.13
CA TRP A 80 0.45 -14.68 1.85
C TRP A 80 0.81 -14.70 3.31
N SER A 81 2.11 -14.77 3.62
CA SER A 81 2.61 -14.69 4.99
C SER A 81 2.11 -13.43 5.69
N THR A 82 2.05 -12.30 4.98
CA THR A 82 1.51 -11.05 5.52
C THR A 82 -0.01 -11.12 5.70
N VAL A 83 -0.75 -11.63 4.71
CA VAL A 83 -2.22 -11.74 4.78
C VAL A 83 -2.64 -12.65 5.94
N GLU A 84 -2.02 -13.81 6.13
CA GLU A 84 -2.34 -14.74 7.21
C GLU A 84 -2.19 -14.10 8.60
N VAL A 85 -1.12 -13.32 8.79
CA VAL A 85 -0.86 -12.63 10.08
C VAL A 85 -1.83 -11.47 10.31
N THR A 86 -2.15 -10.72 9.25
CA THR A 86 -2.92 -9.48 9.36
C THR A 86 -4.43 -9.70 9.34
N ALA A 87 -4.93 -10.57 8.45
CA ALA A 87 -6.36 -10.84 8.29
C ALA A 87 -7.00 -11.50 9.51
N ALA A 88 -6.19 -12.10 10.39
CA ALA A 88 -6.66 -12.63 11.67
C ALA A 88 -7.03 -11.53 12.69
N GLN A 89 -6.62 -10.27 12.46
CA GLN A 89 -6.74 -9.17 13.41
C GLN A 89 -7.47 -7.96 12.85
N VAL A 90 -7.25 -7.65 11.57
CA VAL A 90 -7.75 -6.43 10.91
C VAL A 90 -8.25 -6.80 9.50
N PRO A 91 -9.31 -6.17 8.98
CA PRO A 91 -9.68 -6.32 7.57
C PRO A 91 -8.49 -6.08 6.63
N THR A 92 -8.08 -7.13 5.92
CA THR A 92 -6.92 -7.11 5.01
C THR A 92 -7.37 -7.36 3.59
N TYR A 93 -6.92 -6.49 2.68
CA TYR A 93 -7.20 -6.59 1.25
C TYR A 93 -5.91 -6.62 0.44
N VAL A 94 -5.81 -7.57 -0.50
CA VAL A 94 -4.72 -7.60 -1.47
C VAL A 94 -4.99 -6.61 -2.60
N LEU A 95 -3.99 -5.79 -2.92
CA LEU A 95 -4.00 -4.91 -4.09
C LEU A 95 -3.01 -5.44 -5.13
N LEU A 96 -3.52 -5.83 -6.30
CA LEU A 96 -2.67 -6.27 -7.40
C LEU A 96 -1.95 -5.06 -8.00
N SER A 97 -0.63 -5.06 -7.94
CA SER A 97 0.23 -3.95 -8.38
C SER A 97 1.13 -4.36 -9.55
N ARG A 98 1.66 -3.39 -10.30
CA ARG A 98 2.56 -3.63 -11.45
C ARG A 98 2.02 -4.66 -12.46
N PHE A 99 0.73 -4.62 -12.75
CA PHE A 99 0.08 -5.55 -13.66
C PHE A 99 0.43 -5.27 -15.14
N ASP A 100 0.87 -6.30 -15.88
CA ASP A 100 0.96 -6.27 -17.34
C ASP A 100 -0.24 -6.98 -17.98
N GLY A 101 -1.12 -6.21 -18.64
CA GLY A 101 -2.30 -6.73 -19.33
C GLY A 101 -2.01 -7.62 -20.55
N ARG A 102 -0.73 -7.81 -20.91
CA ARG A 102 -0.32 -8.71 -21.99
C ARG A 102 -0.10 -10.16 -21.51
N THR A 103 -0.05 -10.41 -20.20
CA THR A 103 0.08 -11.75 -19.63
C THR A 103 -1.16 -12.13 -18.83
N ASN A 104 -1.34 -13.42 -18.57
CA ASN A 104 -2.43 -13.92 -17.74
C ASN A 104 -2.06 -13.91 -16.24
N ASP A 105 -0.85 -13.50 -15.87
CA ASP A 105 -0.31 -13.70 -14.52
C ASP A 105 -1.18 -13.07 -13.43
N ALA A 106 -1.74 -11.88 -13.65
CA ALA A 106 -2.62 -11.27 -12.65
C ALA A 106 -4.01 -11.91 -12.60
N THR A 107 -4.52 -12.41 -13.73
CA THR A 107 -5.79 -13.15 -13.75
C THR A 107 -5.63 -14.47 -13.00
N ASP A 108 -4.55 -15.20 -13.27
CA ASP A 108 -4.22 -16.45 -12.60
C ASP A 108 -3.98 -16.23 -11.09
N PHE A 109 -3.30 -15.14 -10.74
CA PHE A 109 -3.07 -14.74 -9.36
C PHE A 109 -4.35 -14.30 -8.64
N ALA A 110 -5.22 -13.53 -9.31
CA ALA A 110 -6.54 -13.17 -8.77
C ALA A 110 -7.39 -14.41 -8.50
N ALA A 111 -7.40 -15.38 -9.42
CA ALA A 111 -8.09 -16.64 -9.23
C ALA A 111 -7.53 -17.44 -8.04
N GLN A 112 -6.21 -17.46 -7.85
CA GLN A 112 -5.58 -18.10 -6.68
C GLN A 112 -5.97 -17.44 -5.34
N LEU A 113 -6.14 -16.12 -5.33
CA LEU A 113 -6.63 -15.40 -4.16
C LEU A 113 -8.10 -15.76 -3.88
N ASP A 114 -8.93 -15.79 -4.92
CA ASP A 114 -10.36 -16.10 -4.83
C ASP A 114 -10.59 -17.54 -4.35
N ASP A 115 -9.87 -18.53 -4.90
CA ASP A 115 -9.93 -19.94 -4.50
C ASP A 115 -9.59 -20.15 -3.01
N ARG A 116 -8.76 -19.26 -2.45
CA ARG A 116 -8.35 -19.31 -1.04
C ARG A 116 -9.19 -18.41 -0.13
N GLY A 117 -10.19 -17.72 -0.69
CA GLY A 117 -11.06 -16.81 0.05
C GLY A 117 -10.37 -15.55 0.58
N VAL A 118 -9.27 -15.13 -0.06
CA VAL A 118 -8.56 -13.91 0.33
C VAL A 118 -9.25 -12.69 -0.27
N ALA A 119 -9.58 -11.70 0.56
CA ALA A 119 -10.17 -10.47 0.09
C ALA A 119 -9.16 -9.65 -0.74
N ARG A 120 -9.61 -9.13 -1.88
CA ARG A 120 -8.80 -8.31 -2.79
C ARG A 120 -9.61 -7.19 -3.41
N PHE A 121 -8.93 -6.15 -3.87
CA PHE A 121 -9.56 -5.13 -4.71
C PHE A 121 -9.79 -5.66 -6.14
N GLU A 122 -10.89 -5.24 -6.76
CA GLU A 122 -11.10 -5.41 -8.20
C GLU A 122 -10.18 -4.49 -9.02
N THR A 123 -9.87 -3.31 -8.46
CA THR A 123 -8.94 -2.37 -9.06
C THR A 123 -7.52 -2.94 -9.04
N VAL A 124 -6.85 -2.87 -10.18
CA VAL A 124 -5.44 -3.26 -10.34
C VAL A 124 -4.61 -2.06 -10.76
N ILE A 125 -3.38 -1.96 -10.24
CA ILE A 125 -2.44 -0.91 -10.62
C ILE A 125 -1.51 -1.45 -11.73
N PRO A 126 -1.49 -0.84 -12.93
CA PRO A 126 -0.72 -1.34 -14.05
C PRO A 126 0.79 -1.15 -13.87
N ALA A 127 1.58 -2.00 -14.52
CA ALA A 127 3.00 -1.79 -14.73
C ALA A 127 3.18 -0.56 -15.62
N SER A 128 3.75 0.50 -15.07
CA SER A 128 3.83 1.79 -15.75
C SER A 128 5.16 2.47 -15.43
N VAL A 129 5.99 2.63 -16.47
CA VAL A 129 7.20 3.44 -16.41
C VAL A 129 6.89 4.89 -15.96
N PRO A 130 5.80 5.54 -16.41
CA PRO A 130 5.37 6.82 -15.86
C PRO A 130 5.18 6.85 -14.35
N ILE A 131 4.64 5.78 -13.72
CA ILE A 131 4.47 5.73 -12.25
C ILE A 131 5.82 5.86 -11.54
N GLY A 132 6.85 5.19 -12.06
CA GLY A 132 8.21 5.29 -11.50
C GLY A 132 8.83 6.70 -11.58
N ARG A 133 8.29 7.57 -12.45
CA ARG A 133 8.75 8.96 -12.61
C ARG A 133 8.00 9.96 -11.72
N LEU A 134 7.01 9.51 -10.95
CA LEU A 134 6.21 10.37 -10.08
C LEU A 134 6.92 10.76 -8.79
N ARG A 135 8.02 10.08 -8.41
CA ARG A 135 8.76 10.37 -7.18
C ARG A 135 9.09 11.85 -7.10
N GLY A 136 8.76 12.49 -5.97
CA GLY A 136 9.00 13.91 -5.75
C GLY A 136 7.97 14.84 -6.41
N THR A 137 6.88 14.32 -6.98
CA THR A 137 5.81 15.12 -7.56
C THR A 137 4.48 14.88 -6.86
N VAL A 138 3.50 15.75 -7.06
CA VAL A 138 2.10 15.48 -6.72
C VAL A 138 1.45 14.78 -7.92
N PRO A 139 1.15 13.47 -7.84
CA PRO A 139 0.61 12.74 -8.98
C PRO A 139 -0.85 13.14 -9.26
N THR A 140 -1.23 13.13 -10.54
CA THR A 140 -2.63 13.25 -10.95
C THR A 140 -3.29 11.86 -10.88
N PRO A 141 -4.24 11.63 -9.94
CA PRO A 141 -4.76 10.29 -9.62
C PRO A 141 -5.40 9.53 -10.80
N SER A 142 -6.03 10.26 -11.71
CA SER A 142 -6.83 9.71 -12.82
C SER A 142 -6.03 8.91 -13.85
N LYS A 143 -4.70 9.07 -13.88
CA LYS A 143 -3.85 8.38 -14.87
C LYS A 143 -3.55 6.92 -14.54
N PHE A 144 -3.69 6.50 -13.28
CA PHE A 144 -3.18 5.20 -12.81
C PHE A 144 -4.17 4.41 -11.96
N ARG A 145 -5.47 4.73 -12.08
CA ARG A 145 -6.57 4.06 -11.36
C ARG A 145 -6.52 4.20 -9.83
N PHE A 146 -5.74 5.16 -9.32
CA PHE A 146 -5.76 5.48 -7.89
C PHE A 146 -7.13 6.04 -7.45
N ASP A 147 -7.87 6.71 -8.35
CA ASP A 147 -9.24 7.17 -8.07
C ASP A 147 -10.23 6.01 -7.87
N ASP A 148 -10.18 5.00 -8.76
CA ASP A 148 -10.98 3.78 -8.63
C ASP A 148 -10.67 3.08 -7.30
N LEU A 149 -9.38 2.94 -6.97
CA LEU A 149 -8.94 2.33 -5.71
C LEU A 149 -9.44 3.11 -4.50
N THR A 150 -9.30 4.44 -4.52
CA THR A 150 -9.71 5.30 -3.40
C THR A 150 -11.22 5.24 -3.20
N THR A 151 -12.00 5.24 -4.27
CA THR A 151 -13.47 5.08 -4.19
C THR A 151 -13.83 3.76 -3.53
N LYS A 152 -13.19 2.65 -3.94
CA LYS A 152 -13.42 1.33 -3.33
C LYS A 152 -12.94 1.22 -1.90
N LEU A 153 -11.84 1.89 -1.56
CA LEU A 153 -11.36 1.95 -0.19
C LEU A 153 -12.36 2.67 0.73
N LEU A 154 -12.96 3.77 0.27
CA LEU A 154 -13.96 4.51 1.04
C LEU A 154 -15.30 3.78 1.19
N GLU A 155 -15.59 2.79 0.34
CA GLU A 155 -16.78 1.93 0.48
C GLU A 155 -16.64 0.89 1.62
N VAL A 156 -15.41 0.59 2.05
CA VAL A 156 -15.11 -0.46 3.03
C VAL A 156 -14.59 0.07 4.38
N LEU A 157 -14.42 1.40 4.51
CA LEU A 157 -14.10 2.11 5.74
C LEU A 157 -15.38 2.60 6.43
#